data_AF-A0A924NDB3-F1
#
_entry.id   AF-A0A924NDB3-F1
#
_cell.length_a   1.000
_cell.length_b   1.000
_cell.length_c   1.000
_cell.angle_alpha   90.00
_cell.angle_beta   90.00
_cell.angle_gamma   90.00
#
_symmetry.space_group_name_H-M   'P 1'
#
loop_
_entity.id
_entity.type
_entity.pdbx_description
1 polymer ?
#
loop_
_entity_poly.entity_id
_entity_poly.type
_entity_poly.pdbx_seq_one_letter_code
_entity_poly.pdbx_strand_id
1 'polypeptide(L)'
;MAKLSVREAAKRFDVSRPTLVKHLKSGKLSGDPVDGGGWLIDPSEMVRAGYPARAEVVKAADDVPGKVTTIAPRAMVNDDEDVAALKAALEKAESRAVVAEALAAERAAHIDDLRRMLPTPAPKPRRWWPW
;
A
#
# COMPACT_ATOMS: atom_id res chain seq x y z
N MET A 1 -17.48 -24.37 14.48
CA MET A 1 -17.61 -23.19 13.59
C MET A 1 -18.87 -23.33 12.76
N ALA A 2 -19.64 -22.26 12.57
CA ALA A 2 -20.82 -22.30 11.69
C ALA A 2 -20.36 -22.39 10.24
N LYS A 3 -20.72 -23.48 9.54
CA LYS A 3 -20.36 -23.69 8.13
C LYS A 3 -21.26 -22.84 7.23
N LEU A 4 -20.70 -22.31 6.16
CA LEU A 4 -21.39 -21.47 5.18
C LEU A 4 -21.78 -22.30 3.96
N SER A 5 -22.98 -22.06 3.43
CA SER A 5 -23.29 -22.55 2.08
C SER A 5 -22.47 -21.80 1.03
N VAL A 6 -22.26 -22.40 -0.15
CA VAL A 6 -21.57 -21.73 -1.28
C VAL A 6 -22.19 -20.36 -1.62
N ARG A 7 -23.52 -20.24 -1.50
CA ARG A 7 -24.24 -18.98 -1.78
C ARG A 7 -23.89 -17.89 -0.77
N GLU A 8 -23.77 -18.29 0.50
CA GLU A 8 -23.46 -17.39 1.60
C GLU A 8 -21.97 -17.01 1.61
N ALA A 9 -21.10 -17.97 1.32
CA ALA A 9 -19.67 -17.71 1.11
C ALA A 9 -19.46 -16.69 -0.02
N ALA A 10 -20.15 -16.83 -1.15
CA ALA A 10 -20.08 -15.86 -2.25
C ALA A 10 -20.68 -14.47 -1.92
N LYS A 11 -21.50 -14.36 -0.86
CA LYS A 11 -22.02 -13.07 -0.38
C LYS A 11 -20.99 -12.38 0.54
N ARG A 12 -20.34 -13.16 1.41
CA ARG A 12 -19.40 -12.67 2.42
C ARG A 12 -17.98 -12.46 1.89
N PHE A 13 -17.60 -13.15 0.82
CA PHE A 13 -16.27 -13.08 0.21
C PHE A 13 -16.39 -12.61 -1.23
N ASP A 14 -15.37 -11.92 -1.74
CA ASP A 14 -15.39 -11.37 -3.10
C ASP A 14 -15.02 -12.44 -4.15
N VAL A 15 -15.82 -13.51 -4.19
CA VAL A 15 -15.62 -14.66 -5.06
C VAL A 15 -16.95 -15.14 -5.61
N SER A 16 -17.00 -15.42 -6.91
CA SER A 16 -18.22 -15.93 -7.54
C SER A 16 -18.54 -17.37 -7.12
N ARG A 17 -19.83 -17.73 -7.07
CA ARG A 17 -20.30 -19.10 -6.80
C ARG A 17 -19.66 -20.16 -7.73
N PRO A 18 -19.59 -19.99 -9.06
CA PRO A 18 -18.96 -20.99 -9.92
C PRO A 18 -17.47 -21.16 -9.63
N THR A 19 -16.77 -20.08 -9.25
CA THR A 19 -15.37 -20.14 -8.81
C THR A 19 -15.22 -20.98 -7.53
N LEU A 20 -16.10 -20.80 -6.54
CA LEU A 20 -16.09 -21.59 -5.31
C LEU A 20 -16.33 -23.08 -5.58
N VAL A 21 -17.32 -23.42 -6.41
CA VAL A 21 -17.59 -24.82 -6.80
C VAL A 21 -16.40 -25.44 -7.53
N LYS A 22 -15.75 -24.68 -8.42
CA LYS A 22 -14.53 -25.14 -9.10
C LYS A 22 -13.41 -25.44 -8.10
N HIS A 23 -13.18 -24.55 -7.12
CA HIS A 23 -12.12 -24.73 -6.13
C HIS A 23 -12.38 -25.84 -5.12
N LEU A 24 -13.65 -26.13 -4.82
CA LEU A 24 -14.05 -27.31 -4.04
C LEU A 24 -13.75 -28.59 -4.83
N LYS A 25 -14.16 -28.65 -6.10
CA LYS A 25 -13.88 -29.80 -6.97
C LYS A 25 -12.39 -30.02 -7.22
N SER A 26 -11.61 -28.94 -7.30
CA SER A 26 -10.16 -29.02 -7.50
C SER A 26 -9.38 -29.25 -6.20
N GLY A 27 -10.04 -29.32 -5.03
CA GLY A 27 -9.39 -29.51 -3.73
C GLY A 27 -8.60 -28.30 -3.20
N LYS A 28 -8.72 -27.12 -3.83
CA LYS A 28 -8.09 -25.89 -3.33
C LYS A 28 -8.75 -25.42 -2.03
N LEU A 29 -10.06 -25.63 -1.93
CA LEU A 29 -10.89 -25.30 -0.79
C LEU A 29 -11.47 -26.60 -0.22
N SER A 30 -11.40 -26.77 1.10
CA SER A 30 -12.09 -27.89 1.77
C SER A 30 -13.55 -27.54 2.04
N GLY A 31 -14.43 -28.52 1.90
CA GLY A 31 -15.84 -28.40 2.23
C GLY A 31 -16.53 -29.74 2.30
N ASP A 32 -17.64 -29.80 3.05
CA ASP A 32 -18.42 -31.01 3.23
C ASP A 32 -19.58 -31.05 2.23
N PRO A 33 -19.77 -32.16 1.51
CA PRO A 33 -20.93 -32.34 0.66
C PRO A 33 -22.20 -32.45 1.51
N VAL A 34 -23.29 -31.83 1.05
CA VAL A 34 -24.61 -31.94 1.66
C VAL A 34 -25.45 -32.93 0.85
N ASP A 35 -26.22 -33.76 1.54
CA ASP A 35 -27.21 -34.64 0.93
C ASP A 35 -28.24 -33.79 0.16
N GLY A 36 -28.15 -33.80 -1.18
CA GLY A 36 -28.90 -32.90 -2.06
C GLY A 36 -28.05 -32.02 -3.00
N GLY A 37 -26.73 -32.22 -3.06
CA GLY A 37 -25.88 -31.62 -4.10
C GLY A 37 -25.33 -30.22 -3.78
N GLY A 38 -25.18 -29.91 -2.50
CA GLY A 38 -24.56 -28.67 -2.01
C GLY A 38 -23.20 -28.90 -1.36
N TRP A 39 -22.51 -27.79 -1.04
CA TRP A 39 -21.27 -27.81 -0.26
C TRP A 39 -21.37 -26.85 0.92
N LEU A 40 -20.85 -27.29 2.07
CA LEU A 40 -20.66 -26.49 3.28
C LEU A 40 -19.17 -26.19 3.44
N ILE A 41 -18.83 -24.91 3.54
CA ILE A 41 -17.46 -24.41 3.62
C ILE A 41 -17.25 -23.80 5.00
N ASP A 42 -16.14 -24.13 5.67
CA ASP A 42 -15.75 -23.41 6.88
C ASP A 42 -15.24 -22.00 6.51
N PRO A 43 -15.70 -20.91 7.16
CA PRO A 43 -15.14 -19.57 6.97
C PRO A 43 -13.61 -19.51 7.05
N SER A 44 -12.98 -20.36 7.88
CA SER A 44 -11.52 -20.42 8.06
C SER A 44 -10.81 -20.87 6.78
N GLU A 45 -11.42 -21.76 6.00
CA GLU A 45 -10.89 -22.21 4.71
C GLU A 45 -10.88 -21.09 3.67
N MET A 46 -11.88 -20.19 3.72
CA MET A 46 -11.94 -19.02 2.84
C MET A 46 -10.80 -18.05 3.11
N VAL A 47 -10.47 -17.83 4.39
CA VAL A 47 -9.34 -16.99 4.80
C VAL A 47 -8.02 -17.66 4.44
N ARG A 48 -7.87 -18.97 4.69
CA ARG A 48 -6.69 -19.75 4.29
C ARG A 48 -6.43 -19.69 2.78
N ALA A 49 -7.48 -19.75 1.98
CA ALA A 49 -7.41 -19.66 0.53
C ALA A 49 -7.11 -18.23 0.01
N GLY A 50 -7.03 -17.24 0.90
CA GLY A 50 -6.66 -15.87 0.58
C GLY A 50 -7.79 -15.06 -0.06
N TYR A 51 -9.05 -15.43 0.16
CA TYR A 51 -10.16 -14.67 -0.40
C TYR A 51 -10.45 -13.43 0.45
N PRO A 52 -10.50 -12.23 -0.16
CA PRO A 52 -10.88 -11.04 0.56
C PRO A 52 -12.34 -11.14 1.00
N ALA A 53 -12.62 -10.74 2.23
CA ALA A 53 -13.99 -10.53 2.67
C ALA A 53 -14.59 -9.40 1.81
N ARG A 54 -15.80 -9.63 1.30
CA ARG A 54 -16.55 -8.59 0.60
C ARG A 54 -16.92 -7.56 1.64
N ALA A 55 -16.52 -6.30 1.41
CA ALA A 55 -16.98 -5.19 2.22
C ALA A 55 -18.50 -5.13 2.11
N GLU A 56 -19.21 -5.54 3.17
CA GLU A 56 -20.62 -5.25 3.26
C GLU A 56 -20.74 -3.73 3.35
N VAL A 57 -21.34 -3.10 2.34
CA VAL A 57 -21.98 -1.80 2.51
C VAL A 57 -23.15 -2.09 3.44
N VAL A 58 -22.87 -2.11 4.74
CA VAL A 58 -23.88 -2.19 5.79
C VAL A 58 -24.74 -0.95 5.58
N LYS A 59 -25.91 -1.13 4.96
CA LYS A 59 -27.02 -0.20 5.21
C LYS A 59 -27.24 -0.30 6.71
N ALA A 60 -26.82 0.74 7.43
CA ALA A 60 -26.90 0.82 8.88
C ALA A 60 -28.30 0.37 9.30
N ALA A 61 -28.37 -0.80 9.91
CA ALA A 61 -29.50 -1.19 10.72
C ALA A 61 -29.23 -0.60 12.10
N ASP A 62 -30.16 0.20 12.56
CA ASP A 62 -30.13 0.87 13.86
C ASP A 62 -29.90 -0.12 15.01
N ASP A 63 -29.11 0.34 15.97
CA ASP A 63 -28.96 -0.11 17.36
C ASP A 63 -28.60 -1.57 17.66
N VAL A 64 -27.30 -1.80 17.87
CA VAL A 64 -26.80 -2.81 18.83
C VAL A 64 -25.75 -2.14 19.73
N PRO A 65 -25.92 -2.10 21.07
CA PRO A 65 -24.94 -1.52 21.95
C PRO A 65 -23.82 -2.54 22.19
N GLY A 66 -22.60 -2.16 21.81
CA GLY A 66 -21.40 -2.94 22.09
C GLY A 66 -20.92 -3.76 20.90
N LYS A 67 -20.14 -3.11 20.02
CA LYS A 67 -19.30 -3.83 19.07
C LYS A 67 -17.88 -3.27 19.14
N VAL A 68 -16.98 -4.08 19.69
CA VAL A 68 -15.53 -3.88 19.56
C VAL A 68 -15.19 -4.02 18.09
N THR A 69 -14.88 -2.92 17.44
CA THR A 69 -14.41 -2.90 16.05
C THR A 69 -12.88 -3.04 16.05
N THR A 70 -12.37 -4.20 15.65
CA THR A 70 -10.94 -4.36 15.23
C THR A 70 -10.71 -3.92 13.78
N ILE A 71 -11.61 -3.09 13.26
CA ILE A 71 -11.39 -2.31 12.05
C ILE A 71 -11.07 -0.93 12.57
N ALA A 72 -9.80 -0.52 12.50
CA ALA A 72 -9.46 0.88 12.68
C ALA A 72 -10.42 1.66 11.77
N PRO A 73 -11.27 2.56 12.30
CA PRO A 73 -12.04 3.40 11.42
C PRO A 73 -10.99 4.09 10.57
N ARG A 74 -11.08 3.93 9.25
CA ARG A 74 -10.46 4.89 8.34
C ARG A 74 -11.17 6.18 8.71
N ALA A 75 -10.59 6.88 9.68
CA ALA A 75 -11.11 8.12 10.17
C ALA A 75 -11.24 8.97 8.92
N MET A 76 -12.47 9.35 8.58
CA MET A 76 -12.71 10.40 7.61
C MET A 76 -12.24 11.69 8.30
N VAL A 77 -10.93 11.81 8.46
CA VAL A 77 -10.24 13.03 8.83
C VAL A 77 -10.24 13.83 7.55
N ASN A 78 -10.93 14.96 7.60
CA ASN A 78 -11.04 16.00 6.59
C ASN A 78 -10.08 15.87 5.40
N ASP A 79 -10.44 15.03 4.42
CA ASP A 79 -9.61 14.78 3.24
C ASP A 79 -9.24 16.11 2.56
N ASP A 80 -10.13 17.12 2.61
CA ASP A 80 -9.89 18.45 2.06
C ASP A 80 -8.83 19.26 2.84
N GLU A 81 -8.82 19.19 4.18
CA GLU A 81 -7.82 19.90 5.00
C GLU A 81 -6.45 19.22 4.87
N ASP A 82 -6.43 17.89 4.86
CA ASP A 82 -5.20 17.10 4.66
C ASP A 82 -4.63 17.33 3.25
N VAL A 83 -5.49 17.36 2.22
CA VAL A 83 -5.09 17.69 0.85
C VAL A 83 -4.57 19.13 0.76
N ALA A 84 -5.19 20.09 1.44
CA ALA A 84 -4.71 21.47 1.48
C ALA A 84 -3.34 21.58 2.18
N ALA A 85 -3.16 20.89 3.31
CA ALA A 85 -1.89 20.84 4.03
C ALA A 85 -0.78 20.18 3.20
N LEU A 86 -1.09 19.09 2.50
CA LEU A 86 -0.15 18.40 1.62
C LEU A 86 0.27 19.28 0.44
N LYS A 87 -0.66 20.01 -0.19
CA LYS A 87 -0.34 20.98 -1.26
C LYS A 87 0.56 22.10 -0.76
N ALA A 88 0.24 22.69 0.39
CA ALA A 88 1.07 23.74 0.98
C ALA A 88 2.49 23.25 1.35
N ALA A 89 2.61 22.01 1.83
CA ALA A 89 3.90 21.39 2.09
C ALA A 89 4.71 21.16 0.81
N LEU A 90 4.03 20.79 -0.28
CA LEU A 90 4.63 20.57 -1.59
C LEU A 90 5.17 21.90 -2.17
N GLU A 91 4.38 22.96 -2.19
CA GLU A 91 4.83 24.29 -2.65
C GLU A 91 6.03 24.82 -1.83
N LYS A 92 6.03 24.57 -0.52
CA LYS A 92 7.15 24.92 0.36
C LYS A 92 8.41 24.09 0.04
N ALA A 93 8.26 22.83 -0.35
CA ALA A 93 9.37 21.98 -0.75
C ALA A 93 9.94 22.42 -2.11
N GLU A 94 9.07 22.71 -3.08
CA GLU A 94 9.45 23.19 -4.41
C GLU A 94 10.20 24.53 -4.34
N SER A 95 9.68 25.50 -3.59
CA SER A 95 10.36 26.79 -3.41
C SER A 95 11.75 26.65 -2.78
N ARG A 96 11.90 25.76 -1.79
CA ARG A 96 13.22 25.43 -1.21
C ARG A 96 14.15 24.77 -2.21
N ALA A 97 13.63 23.88 -3.07
CA ALA A 97 14.42 23.23 -4.10
C ALA A 97 14.95 24.24 -5.12
N VAL A 98 14.09 25.15 -5.61
CA VAL A 98 14.48 26.21 -6.55
C VAL A 98 15.58 27.10 -5.95
N VAL A 99 15.43 27.53 -4.69
CA VAL A 99 16.45 28.34 -4.02
C VAL A 99 17.76 27.56 -3.84
N ALA A 100 17.69 26.27 -3.50
CA ALA A 100 18.87 25.43 -3.34
C ALA A 100 19.59 25.21 -4.68
N GLU A 101 18.86 25.01 -5.77
CA GLU A 101 19.41 24.88 -7.12
C GLU A 101 20.07 26.17 -7.60
N ALA A 102 19.44 27.33 -7.38
CA ALA A 102 20.04 28.62 -7.71
C ALA A 102 21.36 28.85 -6.96
N LEU A 103 21.38 28.56 -5.65
CA LEU A 103 22.57 28.69 -4.84
C LEU A 103 23.66 27.67 -5.24
N ALA A 104 23.28 26.46 -5.64
CA ALA A 104 24.22 25.47 -6.18
C ALA A 104 24.82 25.93 -7.52
N ALA A 105 24.02 26.55 -8.39
CA ALA A 105 24.48 27.12 -9.65
C ALA A 105 25.46 28.28 -9.42
N GLU A 106 25.16 29.18 -8.49
CA GLU A 106 26.07 30.26 -8.09
C GLU A 106 27.40 29.71 -7.54
N ARG A 107 27.33 28.70 -6.67
CA ARG A 107 28.52 28.03 -6.13
C ARG A 107 29.34 27.35 -7.22
N ALA A 108 28.70 26.70 -8.19
CA ALA A 108 29.38 26.06 -9.31
C ALA A 108 30.11 27.10 -10.17
N ALA A 109 29.44 28.20 -10.53
CA ALA A 109 30.05 29.30 -11.28
C ALA A 109 31.25 29.89 -10.53
N HIS A 110 31.10 30.13 -9.22
CA HIS A 110 32.20 30.63 -8.40
C HIS A 110 33.40 29.67 -8.36
N ILE A 111 33.15 28.37 -8.21
CA ILE A 111 34.20 27.35 -8.24
C ILE A 111 34.91 27.33 -9.59
N ASP A 112 34.18 27.43 -10.70
CA ASP A 112 34.76 27.40 -12.04
C ASP A 112 35.58 28.66 -12.34
N ASP A 113 35.17 29.84 -11.88
CA ASP A 113 35.97 31.05 -12.00
C ASP A 113 37.26 30.95 -11.16
N LEU A 114 37.19 30.41 -9.93
CA LEU A 114 38.38 30.14 -9.13
C LEU A 114 39.33 29.16 -9.82
N ARG A 115 38.79 28.10 -10.44
CA ARG A 115 39.60 27.13 -11.20
C ARG A 115 40.33 27.75 -12.39
N ARG A 116 39.73 28.74 -13.05
CA ARG A 116 40.36 29.47 -14.16
C ARG A 116 41.51 30.37 -13.70
N MET A 117 41.40 30.96 -12.51
CA MET A 117 42.43 31.84 -11.93
C MET A 117 43.61 31.08 -11.33
N LEU A 118 43.41 29.80 -10.96
CA LEU A 118 44.46 28.98 -10.40
C LEU A 118 45.39 28.44 -11.51
N PRO A 119 46.72 28.54 -11.34
CA PRO A 119 47.65 27.92 -12.27
C PRO A 119 47.47 26.40 -12.25
N THR A 120 47.64 25.75 -13.41
CA THR A 120 47.57 24.29 -13.53
C THR A 120 48.51 23.66 -12.50
N PRO A 121 48.04 22.73 -11.65
CA PRO A 121 48.88 22.17 -10.61
C PRO A 121 50.10 21.51 -11.25
N ALA A 122 51.29 21.87 -10.76
CA ALA A 122 52.54 21.29 -11.23
C ALA A 122 52.47 19.75 -11.16
N PRO A 123 52.99 19.02 -12.16
CA PRO A 123 52.91 17.57 -12.18
C PRO A 123 53.48 17.01 -10.89
N LYS A 124 52.62 16.37 -10.09
CA LYS A 124 53.02 15.77 -8.82
C LYS A 124 54.04 14.68 -9.14
N PRO A 125 55.28 14.74 -8.61
CA PRO A 125 56.28 13.73 -8.92
C PRO A 125 55.74 12.36 -8.51
N ARG A 126 55.73 11.41 -9.46
CA ARG A 126 55.35 10.02 -9.20
C ARG A 126 56.34 9.49 -8.16
N ARG A 127 55.92 9.42 -6.90
CA ARG A 127 56.72 8.84 -5.82
C ARG A 127 56.81 7.34 -6.08
N TRP A 128 57.95 6.93 -6.63
CA TRP A 128 58.31 5.54 -6.91
C TRP A 128 59.06 4.96 -5.70
N TRP A 129 58.49 4.92 -4.50
CA TRP A 129 59.15 4.21 -3.39
C TRP A 129 58.18 3.31 -2.62
N PRO A 130 58.66 2.14 -2.15
CA PRO A 130 57.84 0.98 -1.88
C PRO A 130 57.79 0.72 -0.37
N TRP A 131 56.86 1.36 0.33
CA TRP A 131 56.49 0.99 1.70
C TRP A 131 55.03 1.38 1.93
#